data_AF-A0A3Q2D0V6-F1
#
_entry.id   AF-A0A3Q2D0V6-F1
#
_cell.length_a   1.000
_cell.length_b   1.000
_cell.length_c   1.000
_cell.angle_alpha   90.00
_cell.angle_beta   90.00
_cell.angle_gamma   90.00
#
_symmetry.space_group_name_H-M   'P 1'
#
loop_
_entity.id
_entity.type
_entity.pdbx_description
1 polymer ?
#
loop_
_entity_poly.entity_id
_entity_poly.type
_entity_poly.pdbx_seq_one_letter_code
_entity_poly.pdbx_strand_id
1 'polypeptide(L)'
;MFMDDGIPDEWVLLHVVQGHIGAGNYSYLRLNHDGKIILHMQSLKGDADLYVSDKTLHPNFDTYKLQSVTCGHDVVVVPGDFKRPVGIGIYGHPSYKESEFEIRVFYDQAVPQDPFESGSYSSEGGHAEKKSAQAGDDFQEEESIFWTILIGLLKIILEILF
;
A
#
# COMPACT_ATOMS: atom_id res chain seq x y z
N MET A 1 -0.82 33.30 -5.55
CA MET A 1 -1.47 32.53 -6.62
C MET A 1 -1.22 31.09 -6.26
N PHE A 2 -2.18 30.45 -5.58
CA PHE A 2 -2.04 29.03 -5.22
C PHE A 2 -2.17 28.26 -6.52
N MET A 3 -1.10 27.59 -6.93
CA MET A 3 -1.21 26.60 -7.99
C MET A 3 -2.13 25.52 -7.42
N ASP A 4 -3.27 25.36 -8.07
CA ASP A 4 -4.02 24.12 -7.97
C ASP A 4 -3.05 23.04 -8.45
N ASP A 5 -2.53 22.23 -7.53
CA ASP A 5 -1.53 21.19 -7.81
C ASP A 5 -2.09 20.09 -8.74
N GLY A 6 -3.34 20.23 -9.21
CA GLY A 6 -4.03 19.27 -10.09
C GLY A 6 -4.34 17.96 -9.38
N ILE A 7 -4.30 17.97 -8.05
CA ILE A 7 -4.59 16.82 -7.20
C ILE A 7 -6.12 16.72 -7.04
N PRO A 8 -6.75 15.61 -7.44
CA PRO A 8 -8.18 15.42 -7.26
C PRO A 8 -8.60 15.46 -5.79
N ASP A 9 -9.80 15.99 -5.50
CA ASP A 9 -10.33 16.12 -4.13
C ASP A 9 -10.54 14.75 -3.45
N GLU A 10 -10.73 13.68 -4.25
CA GLU A 10 -10.84 12.30 -3.75
C GLU A 10 -9.53 11.70 -3.22
N TRP A 11 -8.39 12.35 -3.44
CA TRP A 11 -7.09 11.86 -2.99
C TRP A 11 -6.76 12.38 -1.59
N VAL A 12 -6.70 11.46 -0.64
CA VAL A 12 -6.31 11.79 0.74
C VAL A 12 -4.80 11.60 0.90
N LEU A 13 -4.09 12.68 1.22
CA LEU A 13 -2.67 12.62 1.54
C LEU A 13 -2.45 11.81 2.82
N LEU A 14 -1.72 10.70 2.71
CA LEU A 14 -1.34 9.86 3.84
C LEU A 14 0.02 10.29 4.39
N HIS A 15 1.02 10.40 3.52
CA HIS A 15 2.40 10.62 3.91
C HIS A 15 3.15 11.50 2.90
N VAL A 16 4.13 12.24 3.41
CA VAL A 16 5.14 12.92 2.60
C VAL A 16 6.50 12.38 3.01
N VAL A 17 7.29 11.94 2.05
CA VAL A 17 8.64 11.41 2.25
C VAL A 17 9.61 12.23 1.42
N GLN A 18 10.66 12.75 2.04
CA GLN A 18 11.72 13.47 1.34
C GLN A 18 13.03 12.71 1.46
N GLY A 19 13.89 12.80 0.44
CA GLY A 19 15.12 12.04 0.39
C GLY A 19 16.15 12.60 -0.59
N HIS A 20 17.37 12.09 -0.46
CA HIS A 20 18.50 12.37 -1.33
C HIS A 20 19.09 11.04 -1.76
N ILE A 21 19.47 10.91 -3.03
CA ILE A 21 20.03 9.67 -3.58
C ILE A 21 21.21 9.98 -4.50
N GLY A 22 22.30 9.22 -4.33
CA GLY A 22 23.48 9.36 -5.19
C GLY A 22 23.27 8.75 -6.57
N ALA A 23 24.08 9.20 -7.53
CA ALA A 23 24.13 8.65 -8.89
C ALA A 23 24.26 7.11 -8.89
N GLY A 24 23.37 6.42 -9.58
CA GLY A 24 23.41 4.97 -9.74
C GLY A 24 23.02 4.16 -8.49
N ASN A 25 22.53 4.81 -7.43
CA ASN A 25 22.11 4.16 -6.19
C ASN A 25 20.59 4.09 -6.05
N TYR A 26 20.15 3.26 -5.11
CA TYR A 26 18.75 3.08 -4.76
C TYR A 26 18.44 3.42 -3.31
N SER A 27 17.28 4.03 -3.10
CA SER A 27 16.56 4.03 -1.81
C SER A 27 15.31 3.17 -1.92
N TYR A 28 14.96 2.47 -0.84
CA TYR A 28 13.82 1.55 -0.83
C TYR A 28 12.81 1.89 0.25
N LEU A 29 11.53 1.94 -0.13
CA LEU A 29 10.39 2.15 0.76
C LEU A 29 9.45 0.95 0.67
N ARG A 30 8.65 0.76 1.73
CA ARG A 30 7.63 -0.29 1.82
C ARG A 30 6.26 0.33 1.98
N LEU A 31 5.33 -0.04 1.13
CA LEU A 31 3.94 0.37 1.21
C LEU A 31 3.09 -0.78 1.75
N ASN A 32 2.55 -0.60 2.96
CA ASN A 32 1.68 -1.58 3.62
C ASN A 32 0.18 -1.25 3.46
N HIS A 33 -0.17 -0.01 3.11
CA HIS A 33 -1.57 0.40 3.04
C HIS A 33 -2.32 -0.34 1.94
N ASP A 34 -3.45 -0.94 2.30
CA ASP A 34 -4.36 -1.58 1.36
C ASP A 34 -5.10 -0.56 0.49
N GLY A 35 -5.66 -1.04 -0.62
CA GLY A 35 -6.40 -0.21 -1.58
C GLY A 35 -5.51 0.52 -2.58
N LYS A 36 -6.15 1.38 -3.37
CA LYS A 36 -5.50 2.09 -4.47
C LYS A 36 -4.72 3.27 -3.90
N ILE A 37 -3.40 3.24 -4.09
CA ILE A 37 -2.46 4.23 -3.58
C ILE A 37 -1.83 4.97 -4.75
N ILE A 38 -1.71 6.29 -4.66
CA ILE A 38 -1.00 7.10 -5.65
C ILE A 38 0.32 7.54 -5.05
N LEU A 39 1.41 7.23 -5.74
CA LEU A 39 2.73 7.77 -5.46
C LEU A 39 2.95 8.93 -6.42
N HIS A 40 3.05 10.14 -5.87
CA HIS A 40 3.36 11.35 -6.63
C HIS A 40 4.74 11.84 -6.20
N MET A 41 5.74 11.56 -7.02
CA MET A 41 7.12 11.96 -6.79
C MET A 41 7.47 13.20 -7.59
N GLN A 42 8.23 14.11 -6.97
CA GLN A 42 8.82 15.26 -7.62
C GLN A 42 10.32 15.24 -7.36
N SER A 43 11.11 15.30 -8.43
CA SER A 43 12.54 15.60 -8.35
C SER A 43 12.72 17.09 -8.05
N LEU A 44 13.24 17.43 -6.87
CA LEU A 44 13.56 18.79 -6.45
C LEU A 44 14.90 19.26 -7.05
N LYS A 45 15.82 18.32 -7.24
CA LYS A 45 17.12 18.52 -7.87
C LYS A 45 17.58 17.20 -8.49
N GLY A 46 18.30 17.28 -9.59
CA GLY A 46 18.74 16.08 -10.31
C GLY A 46 17.56 15.39 -10.98
N ASP A 47 17.60 14.07 -11.00
CA ASP A 47 16.59 13.21 -11.63
C ASP A 47 16.51 11.91 -10.84
N ALA A 48 15.41 11.73 -10.11
CA ALA A 48 15.09 10.52 -9.37
C ALA A 48 13.98 9.79 -10.12
N ASP A 49 14.14 8.47 -10.28
CA ASP A 49 13.22 7.60 -11.01
C ASP A 49 12.51 6.64 -10.05
N LEU A 50 11.23 6.34 -10.32
CA LEU A 50 10.40 5.51 -9.45
C LEU A 50 10.11 4.12 -10.05
N TYR A 51 10.33 3.08 -9.25
CA TYR A 51 10.04 1.68 -9.59
C TYR A 51 9.22 1.01 -8.50
N VAL A 52 8.21 0.21 -8.87
CA VAL A 52 7.28 -0.41 -7.92
C VAL A 52 7.05 -1.88 -8.25
N SER A 53 6.98 -2.73 -7.22
CA SER A 53 6.70 -4.15 -7.36
C SER A 53 5.95 -4.74 -6.16
N ASP A 54 5.03 -5.65 -6.43
CA ASP A 54 4.36 -6.53 -5.45
C ASP A 54 5.06 -7.90 -5.31
N LYS A 55 6.13 -8.15 -6.07
CA LYS A 55 6.89 -9.42 -6.06
C LYS A 55 8.20 -9.33 -5.27
N THR A 56 8.74 -8.13 -5.13
CA THR A 56 10.01 -7.87 -4.43
C THR A 56 9.94 -6.54 -3.70
N LEU A 57 10.64 -6.46 -2.56
CA LEU A 57 10.82 -5.22 -1.80
C LEU A 57 11.96 -4.35 -2.31
N HIS A 58 12.72 -4.84 -3.29
CA HIS A 58 13.86 -4.13 -3.88
C HIS A 58 13.71 -4.08 -5.41
N PRO A 59 12.66 -3.45 -5.94
CA PRO A 59 12.53 -3.28 -7.38
C PRO A 59 13.65 -2.39 -7.93
N ASN A 60 14.07 -2.64 -9.16
CA ASN A 60 15.12 -1.88 -9.83
C ASN A 60 14.75 -1.69 -11.31
N PHE A 61 15.64 -1.08 -12.09
CA PHE A 61 15.42 -0.79 -13.51
C PHE A 61 15.15 -2.03 -14.39
N ASP A 62 15.55 -3.24 -13.97
CA ASP A 62 15.28 -4.49 -14.68
C ASP A 62 14.09 -5.27 -14.10
N THR A 63 13.80 -5.08 -12.80
CA THR A 63 12.84 -5.87 -12.04
C THR A 63 11.81 -4.97 -11.36
N TYR A 64 10.73 -4.67 -12.09
CA TYR A 64 9.60 -3.88 -11.61
C TYR A 64 8.28 -4.37 -12.23
N LYS A 65 7.16 -3.89 -11.69
CA LYS A 65 5.81 -4.10 -12.26
C LYS A 65 5.22 -2.78 -12.77
N LEU A 66 5.50 -1.67 -12.08
CA LEU A 66 5.13 -0.31 -12.49
C LEU A 66 6.36 0.59 -12.36
N GLN A 67 6.43 1.64 -13.19
CA GLN A 67 7.49 2.64 -13.11
C GLN A 67 7.01 4.01 -13.59
N SER A 68 7.71 5.06 -13.19
CA SER A 68 7.68 6.38 -13.83
C SER A 68 9.10 6.95 -13.78
N VAL A 69 9.61 7.37 -14.95
CA VAL A 69 11.03 7.71 -15.18
C VAL A 69 11.17 9.04 -15.93
N THR A 70 10.47 10.06 -15.44
CA THR A 70 10.38 11.37 -16.11
C THR A 70 11.16 12.42 -15.32
N CYS A 71 11.77 13.38 -16.02
CA CYS A 71 12.58 14.42 -15.39
C CYS A 71 11.76 15.52 -14.66
N GLY A 72 10.71 15.16 -13.91
CA GLY A 72 9.78 16.09 -13.30
C GLY A 72 8.85 15.47 -12.27
N HIS A 73 7.54 15.45 -12.57
CA HIS A 73 6.52 14.84 -11.74
C HIS A 73 6.25 13.42 -12.21
N ASP A 74 6.61 12.46 -11.37
CA ASP A 74 6.42 11.04 -11.59
C ASP A 74 5.23 10.54 -10.80
N VAL A 75 4.21 10.04 -11.50
CA VAL A 75 2.98 9.53 -10.88
C VAL A 75 2.84 8.05 -11.17
N VAL A 76 2.77 7.24 -10.11
CA VAL A 76 2.49 5.80 -10.19
C VAL A 76 1.25 5.49 -9.36
N VAL A 77 0.26 4.90 -10.01
CA VAL A 77 -0.95 4.40 -9.37
C VAL A 77 -0.73 2.93 -9.01
N VAL A 78 -0.64 2.63 -7.72
CA VAL A 78 -0.53 1.27 -7.18
C VAL A 78 -1.94 0.71 -6.96
N PRO A 79 -2.33 -0.34 -7.68
CA PRO A 79 -3.62 -0.99 -7.50
C PRO A 79 -3.83 -1.57 -6.10
N GLY A 80 -5.10 -1.76 -5.72
CA GLY A 80 -5.48 -2.37 -4.45
C GLY A 80 -5.26 -3.87 -4.37
N ASP A 81 -5.24 -4.57 -5.51
CA ASP A 81 -5.01 -6.01 -5.63
C ASP A 81 -3.52 -6.41 -5.57
N PHE A 82 -2.61 -5.45 -5.57
CA PHE A 82 -1.17 -5.71 -5.42
C PHE A 82 -0.89 -6.29 -4.03
N LYS A 83 -0.25 -7.46 -4.00
CA LYS A 83 0.18 -8.11 -2.75
C LYS A 83 1.04 -7.16 -1.92
N ARG A 84 0.57 -6.86 -0.71
CA ARG A 84 1.28 -6.05 0.27
C ARG A 84 2.25 -6.92 1.10
N PRO A 85 3.38 -6.36 1.59
CA PRO A 85 3.91 -5.03 1.28
C PRO A 85 4.37 -4.87 -0.17
N VAL A 86 4.06 -3.72 -0.77
CA VAL A 86 4.61 -3.32 -2.06
C VAL A 86 5.98 -2.68 -1.86
N GLY A 87 6.96 -3.14 -2.62
CA GLY A 87 8.29 -2.54 -2.71
C GLY A 87 8.29 -1.33 -3.63
N ILE A 88 8.93 -0.26 -3.16
CA ILE A 88 9.16 0.96 -3.93
C ILE A 88 10.66 1.21 -3.97
N GLY A 89 11.23 1.34 -5.16
CA GLY A 89 12.63 1.66 -5.40
C GLY A 89 12.72 3.05 -6.03
N ILE A 90 13.57 3.89 -5.46
CA ILE A 90 13.86 5.23 -5.97
C ILE A 90 15.31 5.22 -6.42
N TYR A 91 15.52 5.49 -7.71
CA TYR A 91 16.83 5.42 -8.34
C TYR A 91 17.36 6.81 -8.65
N GLY A 92 18.64 7.07 -8.33
CA GLY A 92 19.31 8.31 -8.75
C GLY A 92 19.88 8.18 -10.16
N HIS A 93 19.37 8.93 -11.13
CA HIS A 93 19.84 8.86 -12.51
C HIS A 93 21.34 9.23 -12.62
N PRO A 94 22.20 8.45 -13.32
CA PRO A 94 23.65 8.66 -13.35
C PRO A 94 24.13 10.01 -13.91
N SER A 95 23.29 10.70 -14.68
CA SER A 95 23.59 12.04 -15.21
C SER A 95 23.76 13.11 -14.13
N TYR A 96 23.24 12.86 -12.93
CA TYR A 96 23.31 13.77 -11.80
C TYR A 96 24.07 13.10 -10.65
N LYS A 97 25.03 13.82 -10.05
CA LYS A 97 25.83 13.28 -8.94
C LYS A 97 24.97 12.87 -7.75
N GLU A 98 23.90 13.62 -7.54
CA GLU A 98 22.92 13.45 -6.47
C GLU A 98 21.58 14.02 -6.96
N SER A 99 20.51 13.32 -6.59
CA SER A 99 19.12 13.73 -6.82
C SER A 99 18.42 13.92 -5.48
N GLU A 100 17.61 14.96 -5.36
CA GLU A 100 16.79 15.28 -4.19
C GLU A 100 15.33 15.14 -4.61
N PHE A 101 14.50 14.50 -3.80
CA PHE A 101 13.11 14.19 -4.18
C PHE A 101 12.14 14.33 -3.01
N GLU A 102 10.87 14.57 -3.36
CA GLU A 102 9.72 14.49 -2.46
C GLU A 102 8.71 13.49 -3.05
N ILE A 103 8.21 12.56 -2.25
CA ILE A 103 7.11 11.67 -2.58
C ILE A 103 5.94 11.99 -1.68
N ARG A 104 4.81 12.34 -2.30
CA ARG A 104 3.51 12.43 -1.64
C ARG A 104 2.74 11.14 -1.93
N VAL A 105 2.30 10.47 -0.87
CA VAL A 105 1.55 9.21 -0.92
C VAL A 105 0.09 9.52 -0.65
N PHE A 106 -0.77 9.27 -1.63
CA PHE A 106 -2.21 9.49 -1.52
C PHE A 106 -2.99 8.18 -1.53
N TYR A 107 -4.14 8.18 -0.87
CA TYR A 107 -5.16 7.14 -0.98
C TYR A 107 -6.30 7.63 -1.86
N ASP A 108 -6.68 6.82 -2.86
CA ASP A 108 -7.82 7.12 -3.74
C ASP A 108 -9.14 6.66 -3.09
N GLN A 109 -9.98 7.60 -2.67
CA GLN A 109 -11.29 7.27 -2.10
C GLN A 109 -12.38 6.99 -3.14
N ALA A 110 -12.16 7.32 -4.41
CA ALA A 110 -13.19 7.22 -5.45
C ALA A 110 -13.47 5.78 -5.89
N VAL A 111 -12.61 4.83 -5.53
CA VAL A 111 -12.83 3.40 -5.77
C VAL A 111 -13.27 2.74 -4.46
N PRO A 112 -14.57 2.47 -4.26
CA PRO A 112 -15.01 1.64 -3.16
C PRO A 112 -14.29 0.29 -3.28
N GLN A 113 -13.60 -0.13 -2.22
CA GLN A 113 -13.17 -1.51 -2.14
C GLN A 113 -14.43 -2.36 -2.16
N ASP A 114 -14.59 -3.23 -3.16
CA ASP A 114 -15.69 -4.18 -3.16
C ASP A 114 -15.54 -5.06 -1.90
N PRO A 115 -16.46 -4.98 -0.93
CA PRO A 115 -16.37 -5.77 0.31
C PRO A 115 -16.43 -7.28 0.04
N PHE A 116 -16.77 -7.69 -1.19
CA PHE A 116 -16.91 -9.08 -1.60
C PHE A 116 -15.76 -9.62 -2.47
N GLU A 117 -14.76 -8.80 -2.84
CA GLU A 117 -13.63 -9.28 -3.65
C GLU A 117 -12.60 -10.11 -2.85
N SER A 118 -12.63 -10.09 -1.51
CA SER A 118 -11.77 -10.91 -0.65
C SER A 118 -12.26 -12.37 -0.50
N GLY A 119 -12.83 -12.95 -1.56
CA GLY A 119 -13.53 -14.23 -1.48
C GLY A 119 -13.62 -15.02 -2.78
N SER A 120 -12.66 -14.89 -3.70
CA SER A 120 -12.61 -15.80 -4.85
C SER A 120 -12.08 -17.17 -4.40
N TYR A 121 -12.98 -18.02 -3.93
CA TYR A 121 -12.78 -19.46 -3.79
C TYR A 121 -12.19 -20.01 -5.10
N SER A 122 -11.01 -20.62 -5.01
CA SER A 122 -10.48 -21.47 -6.07
C SER A 122 -11.45 -22.63 -6.29
N SER A 123 -12.18 -22.58 -7.40
CA SER A 123 -13.00 -23.68 -7.88
C SER A 123 -12.12 -24.66 -8.65
N GLU A 124 -11.75 -25.77 -8.01
CA GLU A 124 -11.37 -27.01 -8.71
C GLU A 124 -12.29 -28.18 -8.28
N GLY A 125 -13.29 -28.41 -9.14
CA GLY A 125 -13.68 -29.73 -9.67
C GLY A 125 -13.90 -30.93 -8.75
N GLY A 126 -15.16 -31.17 -8.41
CA GLY A 126 -15.87 -32.41 -8.78
C GLY A 126 -15.94 -33.57 -7.77
N HIS A 127 -17.09 -33.73 -7.10
CA HIS A 127 -18.02 -34.88 -7.27
C HIS A 127 -19.19 -34.85 -6.25
N ALA A 128 -20.40 -35.11 -6.77
CA ALA A 128 -21.56 -35.75 -6.13
C ALA A 128 -22.35 -35.08 -4.97
N GLU A 129 -23.54 -34.57 -5.33
CA GLU A 129 -24.85 -34.70 -4.66
C GLU A 129 -24.92 -35.35 -3.24
N LYS A 130 -25.35 -34.57 -2.21
CA LYS A 130 -26.62 -34.72 -1.45
C LYS A 130 -26.64 -33.98 -0.09
N LYS A 131 -27.71 -33.18 0.09
CA LYS A 131 -28.53 -32.94 1.31
C LYS A 131 -27.88 -32.43 2.63
N SER A 132 -28.43 -31.28 3.04
CA SER A 132 -28.92 -30.91 4.39
C SER A 132 -27.94 -30.38 5.44
N ALA A 133 -28.26 -29.14 5.86
CA ALA A 133 -28.15 -28.55 7.19
C ALA A 133 -26.77 -28.25 7.79
N GLN A 134 -26.67 -27.00 8.28
CA GLN A 134 -25.89 -26.55 9.44
C GLN A 134 -24.41 -26.19 9.20
N ALA A 135 -24.14 -24.89 9.07
CA ALA A 135 -22.85 -24.27 9.35
C ALA A 135 -23.11 -22.81 9.77
N GLY A 136 -23.27 -22.60 11.08
CA GLY A 136 -23.52 -21.31 11.70
C GLY A 136 -22.92 -21.29 13.10
N ASP A 137 -21.69 -21.77 13.23
CA ASP A 137 -21.03 -21.98 14.54
C ASP A 137 -19.58 -21.48 14.59
N ASP A 138 -19.02 -20.94 13.51
CA ASP A 138 -17.64 -20.42 13.50
C ASP A 138 -17.58 -18.94 13.94
N PHE A 139 -18.61 -18.15 13.59
CA PHE A 139 -18.70 -16.73 13.95
C PHE A 139 -18.98 -16.47 15.44
N GLN A 140 -19.65 -17.40 16.14
CA GLN A 140 -19.97 -17.24 17.56
C GLN A 140 -18.78 -17.56 18.48
N GLU A 141 -17.92 -18.49 18.07
CA GLU A 141 -16.70 -18.81 18.81
C GLU A 141 -15.70 -17.65 18.75
N GLU A 142 -15.52 -17.01 17.58
CA GLU A 142 -14.66 -15.85 17.45
C GLU A 142 -15.15 -14.67 18.31
N GLU A 143 -16.45 -14.35 18.29
CA GLU A 143 -17.03 -13.30 19.16
C GLU A 143 -16.75 -13.56 20.65
N SER A 144 -16.80 -14.83 21.08
CA SER A 144 -16.54 -15.23 22.48
C SER A 144 -15.08 -15.02 22.88
N ILE A 145 -14.13 -15.22 21.96
CA ILE A 145 -12.69 -15.01 22.21
C ILE A 145 -12.39 -13.51 22.34
N PHE A 146 -12.92 -12.66 21.45
CA PHE A 146 -12.74 -11.21 21.52
C PHE A 146 -13.31 -10.62 22.81
N TRP A 147 -14.50 -11.05 23.22
CA TRP A 147 -15.13 -10.62 24.47
C TRP A 147 -14.31 -10.99 25.71
N THR A 148 -13.70 -12.18 25.71
CA THR A 148 -12.84 -12.64 26.81
C THR A 148 -11.58 -11.78 26.95
N ILE A 149 -10.96 -11.43 25.82
CA ILE A 149 -9.79 -10.53 25.78
C ILE A 149 -10.18 -9.12 26.27
N LEU A 150 -11.34 -8.62 25.87
CA LEU A 150 -11.85 -7.30 26.27
C LEU A 150 -12.05 -7.20 27.79
N ILE A 151 -12.69 -8.20 28.41
CA ILE A 151 -12.89 -8.25 29.86
C ILE A 151 -11.54 -8.33 30.59
N GLY A 152 -10.59 -9.11 30.07
CA GLY A 152 -9.24 -9.21 30.63
C GLY A 152 -8.51 -7.86 30.65
N LEU A 153 -8.52 -7.13 29.52
CA LEU A 153 -7.95 -5.79 29.42
C LEU A 153 -8.61 -4.78 30.35
N LEU A 154 -9.95 -4.81 30.43
CA LEU A 154 -10.70 -3.91 31.32
C LEU A 154 -10.32 -4.11 32.79
N LYS A 155 -10.13 -5.37 33.21
CA LYS A 155 -9.73 -5.70 34.59
C LYS A 155 -8.35 -5.15 34.94
N ILE A 156 -7.39 -5.24 34.03
CA ILE A 156 -6.03 -4.69 34.22
C ILE A 156 -6.06 -3.17 34.39
N ILE A 157 -6.85 -2.47 33.57
CA ILE A 157 -6.98 -1.01 33.65
C ILE A 157 -7.57 -0.60 35.01
N LEU A 158 -8.59 -1.33 35.48
CA LEU A 158 -9.25 -1.02 36.75
C LEU A 158 -8.35 -1.29 37.97
N GLU A 159 -7.49 -2.31 37.89
CA GLU A 159 -6.46 -2.62 38.91
C GLU A 159 -5.34 -1.57 38.97
N ILE A 160 -5.06 -0.87 37.87
CA ILE A 160 -4.08 0.24 37.87
C ILE A 160 -4.69 1.52 38.47
N LEU A 161 -6.00 1.68 38.38
CA LEU A 161 -6.70 2.91 38.73
C LEU A 161 -7.18 2.97 40.19
N PHE A 162 -7.13 1.85 40.93
CA PHE A 162 -7.59 1.70 42.31
C PHE A 162 -6.58 0.95 43.17
#